data_AF-A0A3N5UBZ9-F1
#
_entry.id   AF-A0A3N5UBZ9-F1
#
_cell.length_a   1.000
_cell.length_b   1.000
_cell.length_c   1.000
_cell.angle_alpha   90.00
_cell.angle_beta   90.00
_cell.angle_gamma   90.00
#
_symmetry.space_group_name_H-M   'P 1'
#
loop_
_entity.id
_entity.type
_entity.pdbx_description
1 polymer ?
#
loop_
_entity_poly.entity_id
_entity_poly.type
_entity_poly.pdbx_seq_one_letter_code
_entity_poly.pdbx_strand_id
1 'polypeptide(L)' 'MRNYEWTESPIARIKYDPDILEWQLYWMRASGKWQKYAEFKPTNNLQLLIEEIDKDPCCVFWG' A
#
# COMPACT_ATOMS: atom_id res chain seq x y z
N MET A 1 -2.76 -36.51 -0.57
CA MET A 1 -3.33 -35.25 -1.10
C MET A 1 -2.46 -34.13 -0.55
N ARG A 2 -1.87 -33.28 -1.40
CA ARG A 2 -1.02 -32.16 -0.94
C ARG A 2 -1.94 -30.98 -0.68
N ASN A 3 -2.13 -30.59 0.57
CA ASN A 3 -2.85 -29.37 0.91
C ASN A 3 -1.96 -28.19 0.51
N TYR A 4 -2.43 -27.36 -0.42
CA TYR A 4 -1.83 -26.06 -0.68
C TYR A 4 -2.27 -25.15 0.46
N GLU A 5 -1.34 -24.77 1.34
CA GLU A 5 -1.58 -23.76 2.35
C GLU A 5 -1.47 -22.39 1.69
N TRP A 6 -2.58 -21.68 1.62
CA TRP A 6 -2.62 -20.31 1.11
C TRP A 6 -2.14 -19.37 2.20
N THR A 7 -1.17 -18.51 1.87
CA THR A 7 -0.71 -17.44 2.75
C THR A 7 -1.11 -16.10 2.15
N GLU A 8 -1.83 -15.30 2.92
CA GLU A 8 -2.16 -13.92 2.57
C GLU A 8 -1.17 -12.99 3.27
N SER A 9 -0.58 -12.06 2.51
CA SER A 9 0.36 -11.07 3.06
C SER A 9 0.00 -9.68 2.53
N PRO A 10 -0.41 -8.75 3.40
CA PRO A 10 -0.80 -7.42 2.98
C PRO A 10 0.43 -6.59 2.62
N ILE A 11 0.50 -6.10 1.38
CA ILE A 11 1.64 -5.33 0.85
C ILE A 11 1.41 -3.82 0.92
N ALA A 12 0.17 -3.37 0.71
CA ALA A 12 -0.21 -1.97 0.65
C ALA A 12 -1.53 -1.75 1.40
N ARG A 13 -1.68 -0.57 1.98
CA ARG A 13 -2.92 -0.14 2.63
C ARG A 13 -3.20 1.31 2.29
N ILE A 14 -4.39 1.56 1.73
CA ILE A 14 -4.89 2.91 1.48
C ILE A 14 -5.92 3.24 2.57
N LYS A 15 -5.80 4.43 3.17
CA LYS A 15 -6.73 4.92 4.19
C LYS A 15 -7.31 6.26 3.77
N TYR A 16 -8.64 6.37 3.82
CA TYR A 16 -9.31 7.65 3.66
C TYR A 16 -9.28 8.44 4.96
N ASP A 17 -8.94 9.72 4.86
CA ASP A 17 -9.03 10.68 5.95
C ASP A 17 -10.21 11.64 5.66
N PRO A 18 -11.33 11.52 6.39
CA PRO A 18 -12.53 12.30 6.11
C PRO A 18 -12.42 13.77 6.53
N ASP A 19 -11.48 14.12 7.41
CA ASP A 19 -11.28 15.50 7.87
C ASP A 19 -10.62 16.36 6.79
N ILE A 20 -9.70 15.78 6.03
CA ILE A 20 -9.01 16.45 4.91
C ILE A 20 -9.52 16.00 3.52
N LEU A 21 -10.41 14.99 3.48
CA LEU A 21 -10.98 14.39 2.27
C LEU A 21 -9.93 13.78 1.31
N GLU A 22 -8.83 13.26 1.86
CA GLU A 22 -7.72 12.70 1.10
C GLU A 22 -7.44 11.24 1.48
N TRP A 23 -6.84 10.53 0.53
CA TRP A 23 -6.37 9.17 0.68
C TRP A 23 -4.87 9.17 0.99
N GLN A 24 -4.49 8.42 2.00
CA GLN A 24 -3.09 8.22 2.39
C GLN A 24 -2.68 6.77 2.14
N LEU A 25 -1.53 6.60 1.47
CA LEU A 25 -0.91 5.31 1.23
C LEU A 25 0.04 4.93 2.37
N TYR A 26 -0.02 3.65 2.73
CA TYR A 26 0.85 3.00 3.70
C TYR A 26 1.42 1.72 3.09
N TRP A 27 2.65 1.41 3.45
CA TRP A 27 3.37 0.20 3.05
C TRP A 27 3.82 -0.58 4.29
N MET A 28 3.90 -1.91 4.17
CA MET A 28 4.42 -2.75 5.23
C MET A 28 5.92 -2.91 5.06
N ARG A 29 6.71 -2.47 6.05
CA ARG A 29 8.16 -2.72 6.04
C ARG A 29 8.46 -4.20 6.26
N ALA A 30 9.65 -4.65 5.86
CA ALA A 30 10.19 -5.98 6.19
C ALA A 30 10.20 -6.32 7.70
N SER A 31 10.10 -5.30 8.56
CA SER A 31 9.94 -5.45 10.02
C SER A 31 8.50 -5.76 10.47
N GLY A 32 7.54 -5.86 9.54
CA GLY A 32 6.11 -6.06 9.83
C GLY A 32 5.39 -4.79 10.31
N LYS A 33 6.02 -3.62 10.23
CA LYS A 33 5.44 -2.34 10.68
C LYS A 33 4.89 -1.56 9.49
N TRP A 34 3.63 -1.13 9.60
CA TRP A 34 3.02 -0.19 8.68
C TRP A 34 3.67 1.19 8.80
N GLN A 35 4.02 1.78 7.66
CA GLN A 35 4.54 3.14 7.59
C GLN A 35 3.83 3.92 6.51
N LYS A 36 3.75 5.25 6.70
CA LYS A 36 3.30 6.16 5.65
C LYS A 36 4.28 6.07 4.48
N TYR A 37 3.74 5.96 3.28
CA TYR A 37 4.52 6.04 2.07
C TYR A 37 4.87 7.51 1.83
N ALA A 38 6.16 7.86 1.98
CA ALA A 38 6.61 9.24 1.98
C ALA A 38 6.73 9.86 0.59
N GLU A 39 6.89 9.02 -0.44
CA GLU A 39 7.08 9.46 -1.83
C GLU A 39 5.77 9.92 -2.46
N PHE A 40 4.63 9.50 -1.89
CA PHE A 40 3.32 9.90 -2.36
C PHE A 40 2.58 10.70 -1.27
N LYS A 41 2.28 11.97 -1.58
CA LYS A 41 1.49 12.83 -0.69
C LYS A 41 0.04 12.37 -0.66
N PRO A 42 -0.68 12.54 0.47
CA PRO A 42 -2.10 12.27 0.50
C PRO A 42 -2.80 13.02 -0.65
N THR A 43 -3.76 12.34 -1.27
CA THR A 43 -4.45 12.84 -2.48
C THR A 43 -5.92 12.46 -2.43
N ASN A 44 -6.79 13.30 -2.97
CA ASN A 44 -8.19 12.92 -3.20
C ASN A 44 -8.38 11.94 -4.36
N ASN A 45 -7.33 11.66 -5.15
CA ASN A 45 -7.38 10.78 -6.30
C ASN A 45 -6.87 9.37 -5.98
N LEU A 46 -7.81 8.46 -5.67
CA LEU A 46 -7.52 7.05 -5.38
C LEU A 46 -6.83 6.34 -6.56
N GLN A 47 -7.15 6.71 -7.80
CA GLN A 47 -6.58 6.04 -8.99
C GLN A 47 -5.07 6.21 -9.07
N LEU A 48 -4.56 7.41 -8.74
CA LEU A 48 -3.11 7.66 -8.73
C LEU A 48 -2.39 6.78 -7.69
N LEU A 49 -3.02 6.50 -6.55
CA LEU A 49 -2.45 5.60 -5.54
C LEU A 49 -2.37 4.15 -6.04
N ILE A 50 -3.39 3.70 -6.76
CA ILE A 50 -3.41 2.35 -7.34
C ILE A 50 -2.34 2.23 -8.42
N GLU A 51 -2.21 3.24 -9.29
CA GLU A 51 -1.16 3.28 -10.30
C GLU A 51 0.25 3.30 -9.69
N GLU A 52 0.44 3.99 -8.57
CA GLU A 52 1.72 4.03 -7.87
C GLU A 52 2.08 2.66 -7.29
N ILE A 53 1.10 1.96 -6.71
CA ILE A 53 1.29 0.59 -6.22
C ILE A 53 1.60 -0.36 -7.40
N ASP A 54 0.90 -0.22 -8.53
CA ASP A 54 1.10 -1.07 -9.72
C ASP A 54 2.48 -0.86 -10.36
N LYS A 55 2.90 0.40 -10.52
CA LYS A 55 4.21 0.75 -11.08
C LYS A 55 5.36 0.39 -10.14
N ASP A 56 5.11 0.44 -8.82
CA ASP A 56 6.06 0.19 -7.74
C ASP A 56 7.48 0.68 -8.04
N PRO A 57 7.66 2.00 -8.31
CA PRO A 57 8.96 2.54 -8.73
C PRO A 57 10.08 2.33 -7.71
N CYS A 58 9.71 2.13 -6.44
CA CYS A 58 10.64 1.93 -5.33
C CYS A 58 10.87 0.44 -5.01
N CYS A 59 10.21 -0.48 -5.73
CA CYS A 59 10.25 -1.93 -5.50
C CYS A 59 9.90 -2.32 -4.05
N VAL A 60 8.94 -1.63 -3.43
CA VAL A 60 8.55 -1.83 -2.03
C VAL A 60 7.26 -2.64 -1.86
N PHE A 61 6.46 -2.77 -2.91
CA PHE A 61 5.17 -3.45 -2.87
C PHE A 61 5.24 -4.85 -3.49
N TRP A 62 5.98 -5.03 -4.58
CA TRP A 62 6.06 -6.30 -5.33
C TRP A 62 7.47 -6.91 -5.37
N GLY A 63 8.46 -6.27 -4.71
CA GLY A 63 9.86 -6.72 -4.64
C GLY A 63 10.08 -8.08 -4.00
#